data_AF-A0AAD8ILB4-F1
#
_entry.id   AF-A0AAD8ILB4-F1
#
_cell.length_a   1.000
_cell.length_b   1.000
_cell.length_c   1.000
_cell.angle_alpha   90.00
_cell.angle_beta   90.00
_cell.angle_gamma   90.00
#
_symmetry.space_group_name_H-M   'P 1'
#
loop_
_entity.id
_entity.type
_entity.pdbx_description
1 polymer ?
#
loop_
_entity_poly.entity_id
_entity_poly.type
_entity_poly.pdbx_seq_one_letter_code
_entity_poly.pdbx_strand_id
1 'polypeptide(L)'
;MSVTGSSNIFWHECPVGKVERQKLLNQQGCVVWITGLSGSGKSTLACSLDRELHSKEDRTENIRRVGEVAKLFSDAGLICIASLISPYRNDRDACRAMLQDPNFIEVFMNMPLEVCEGRDPKGLYKLARAGKIKGFTGIDDPYEPPLNCEIEIKQKDGVCPAPSEMAVQVISYLDQKGFLQAQ
;
A
#
# COMPACT_ATOMS: atom_id res chain seq x y z
N MET A 1 1.03 -17.52 -14.50
CA MET A 1 1.58 -17.23 -15.85
C MET A 1 2.70 -16.23 -15.68
N SER A 2 3.92 -16.61 -16.03
CA SER A 2 5.10 -15.73 -15.99
C SER A 2 4.96 -14.61 -17.02
N VAL A 3 5.51 -13.42 -16.74
CA VAL A 3 5.63 -12.35 -17.72
C VAL A 3 6.66 -12.79 -18.78
N THR A 4 6.18 -13.47 -19.81
CA THR A 4 6.95 -13.94 -20.96
C THR A 4 6.95 -12.85 -22.04
N GLY A 5 7.83 -11.87 -21.93
CA GLY A 5 7.95 -10.79 -22.92
C GLY A 5 9.36 -10.50 -23.43
N SER A 6 10.39 -11.03 -22.77
CA SER A 6 11.78 -10.73 -23.10
C SER A 6 12.47 -11.98 -23.62
N SER A 7 12.87 -11.97 -24.90
CA SER A 7 13.37 -13.16 -25.61
C SER A 7 14.70 -13.72 -25.09
N ASN A 8 15.43 -12.94 -24.30
CA ASN A 8 16.82 -13.23 -23.90
C ASN A 8 17.04 -13.14 -22.37
N ILE A 9 15.99 -13.28 -21.56
CA ILE A 9 16.10 -13.26 -20.09
C ILE A 9 15.85 -14.66 -19.55
N PHE A 10 16.81 -15.15 -18.77
CA PHE A 10 16.74 -16.44 -18.08
C PHE A 10 16.66 -16.20 -16.57
N TRP A 11 15.77 -16.93 -15.90
CA TRP A 11 15.71 -16.91 -14.45
C TRP A 11 16.88 -17.71 -13.87
N HIS A 12 17.62 -17.10 -12.94
CA HIS A 12 18.67 -17.77 -12.18
C HIS A 12 18.14 -18.17 -10.81
N GLU A 13 18.18 -19.46 -10.49
CA GLU A 13 17.82 -19.94 -9.17
C GLU A 13 18.95 -19.67 -8.17
N CYS A 14 18.59 -19.08 -7.02
CA CYS A 14 19.51 -18.88 -5.91
C CYS A 14 19.52 -20.12 -5.01
N PRO A 15 20.68 -20.63 -4.55
CA PRO A 15 20.75 -21.77 -3.63
C PRO A 15 20.05 -21.53 -2.29
N VAL A 16 19.91 -20.26 -1.89
CA VAL A 16 19.14 -19.87 -0.70
C VAL A 16 17.75 -19.44 -1.15
N GLY A 17 16.74 -20.24 -0.81
CA GLY A 17 15.35 -19.97 -1.12
C GLY A 17 14.66 -19.02 -0.13
N LYS A 18 13.38 -18.75 -0.38
CA LYS A 18 12.53 -17.92 0.48
C LYS A 18 12.38 -18.54 1.88
N VAL A 19 12.21 -19.86 1.95
CA VAL A 19 11.98 -20.58 3.21
C VAL A 19 13.20 -20.49 4.13
N GLU A 20 14.41 -20.65 3.59
CA GLU A 20 15.66 -20.57 4.35
C GLU A 20 15.85 -19.15 4.91
N ARG A 21 15.59 -18.11 4.11
CA ARG A 21 15.64 -16.71 4.57
C ARG A 21 14.64 -16.44 5.68
N GLN A 22 13.40 -16.91 5.53
CA GLN A 22 12.36 -16.73 6.53
C GLN A 22 12.71 -17.43 7.86
N LYS A 23 13.25 -18.65 7.81
CA LYS A 23 13.74 -19.37 8.99
C LYS A 23 14.87 -18.63 9.69
N LEU A 24 15.82 -18.08 8.93
CA LEU A 24 16.92 -17.29 9.49
C LEU A 24 16.43 -16.02 10.18
N LEU A 25 15.43 -15.35 9.62
CA LEU A 25 14.85 -14.12 10.18
C LEU A 25 13.77 -14.38 11.24
N ASN A 26 13.35 -15.63 11.42
CA ASN A 26 12.20 -16.03 12.25
C ASN A 26 10.92 -15.24 11.95
N GLN A 27 10.63 -14.98 10.67
CA GLN A 27 9.44 -14.29 10.21
C GLN A 27 9.08 -14.71 8.78
N GLN A 28 7.85 -14.48 8.35
CA GLN A 28 7.43 -14.70 6.96
C GLN A 28 7.35 -13.37 6.20
N GLY A 29 7.85 -13.36 4.97
CA GLY A 29 7.88 -12.15 4.18
C GLY A 29 6.52 -11.85 3.54
N CYS A 30 5.98 -10.67 3.77
CA CYS A 30 4.71 -10.22 3.21
C CYS A 30 4.74 -8.73 2.87
N VAL A 31 3.70 -8.26 2.18
CA VAL A 31 3.50 -6.86 1.85
C VAL A 31 2.29 -6.34 2.61
N VAL A 32 2.50 -5.36 3.48
CA VAL A 32 1.45 -4.55 4.10
C VAL A 32 1.24 -3.32 3.22
N TRP A 33 0.17 -3.33 2.42
CA TRP A 33 -0.16 -2.29 1.46
C TRP A 33 -1.19 -1.32 2.03
N ILE A 34 -0.74 -0.13 2.43
CA ILE A 34 -1.59 0.90 3.03
C ILE A 34 -2.11 1.84 1.94
N THR A 35 -3.43 1.92 1.79
CA THR A 35 -4.15 2.75 0.81
C THR A 35 -5.19 3.67 1.46
N GLY A 36 -5.50 4.81 0.85
CA GLY A 36 -6.39 5.83 1.42
C GLY A 36 -6.21 7.23 0.84
N LEU A 37 -7.13 8.13 1.15
CA LEU A 37 -7.06 9.56 0.75
C LEU A 37 -5.86 10.31 1.37
N SER A 38 -5.39 11.39 0.75
CA SER A 38 -4.40 12.28 1.37
C SER A 38 -4.88 12.74 2.75
N GLY A 39 -3.99 12.84 3.75
CA GLY A 39 -4.42 13.20 5.11
C GLY A 39 -5.12 12.08 5.92
N SER A 40 -5.33 10.89 5.37
CA SER A 40 -5.96 9.77 6.08
C SER A 40 -5.08 9.12 7.17
N GLY A 41 -3.76 9.38 7.16
CA GLY A 41 -2.82 8.87 8.18
C GLY A 41 -1.72 7.94 7.66
N LYS A 42 -1.56 7.77 6.34
CA LYS A 42 -0.62 6.82 5.72
C LYS A 42 0.86 7.18 5.86
N SER A 43 1.25 8.37 5.42
CA SER A 43 2.52 9.08 5.75
C SER A 43 2.59 10.41 4.98
N THR A 44 3.50 11.29 5.40
CA THR A 44 3.84 12.52 4.69
C THR A 44 4.57 12.25 3.37
N LEU A 45 5.42 11.23 3.27
CA LEU A 45 6.21 10.96 2.06
C LEU A 45 5.35 10.45 0.90
N ALA A 46 4.43 9.52 1.19
CA ALA A 46 3.50 8.92 0.23
C ALA A 46 2.74 9.98 -0.59
N CYS A 47 2.27 11.02 0.11
CA CYS A 47 1.48 12.09 -0.51
C CYS A 47 2.32 13.09 -1.31
N SER A 48 3.61 13.22 -1.02
CA SER A 48 4.48 14.12 -1.81
C SER A 48 4.89 13.47 -3.12
N LEU A 49 5.15 12.16 -3.12
CA LEU A 49 5.52 11.42 -4.32
C LEU A 49 4.36 11.32 -5.32
N ASP A 50 3.14 11.04 -4.85
CA ASP A 50 1.93 10.98 -5.68
C ASP A 50 1.60 12.32 -6.37
N ARG A 51 2.02 13.44 -5.78
CA ARG A 51 1.87 14.78 -6.37
C ARG A 51 2.80 15.00 -7.56
N GLU A 52 4.04 14.55 -7.47
CA GLU A 52 5.03 14.72 -8.55
C GLU A 52 4.71 13.81 -9.76
N LEU A 53 3.76 12.89 -9.62
CA LEU A 53 3.24 12.04 -10.69
C LEU A 53 1.92 12.64 -11.20
N HIS A 54 2.02 13.43 -12.27
CA HIS A 54 0.93 14.30 -12.73
C HIS A 54 -0.12 13.59 -13.60
N SER A 55 0.17 12.43 -14.19
CA SER A 55 -0.77 11.69 -15.04
C SER A 55 -1.28 10.40 -14.40
N LYS A 56 -2.42 9.91 -14.87
CA LYS A 56 -2.97 8.61 -14.48
C LYS A 56 -1.99 7.49 -14.80
N GLU A 57 -1.36 7.57 -15.97
CA GLU A 57 -0.37 6.61 -16.45
C GLU A 57 0.87 6.58 -15.53
N ASP A 58 1.35 7.75 -15.09
CA ASP A 58 2.46 7.86 -14.14
C ASP A 58 2.12 7.22 -12.78
N ARG A 59 0.87 7.39 -12.32
CA ARG A 59 0.39 6.77 -11.08
C ARG A 59 0.29 5.26 -11.20
N THR A 60 -0.26 4.76 -12.30
CA THR A 60 -0.34 3.32 -12.58
C THR A 60 1.06 2.70 -12.66
N GLU A 61 1.99 3.34 -13.38
CA GLU A 61 3.37 2.86 -13.48
C GLU A 61 4.12 2.93 -12.14
N ASN A 62 3.88 3.98 -11.35
CA ASN A 62 4.44 4.09 -10.00
C ASN A 62 3.94 2.97 -9.08
N ILE A 63 2.63 2.70 -9.07
CA ILE A 63 2.05 1.60 -8.29
C ILE A 63 2.64 0.27 -8.74
N ARG A 64 2.74 0.04 -10.05
CA ARG A 64 3.35 -1.18 -10.61
C ARG A 64 4.80 -1.36 -10.14
N ARG A 65 5.64 -0.32 -10.24
CA ARG A 65 7.03 -0.35 -9.78
C ARG A 65 7.15 -0.63 -8.28
N VAL A 66 6.33 0.04 -7.47
CA VAL A 66 6.34 -0.19 -6.02
C VAL A 66 5.87 -1.61 -5.70
N GLY A 67 4.88 -2.14 -6.43
CA GLY A 67 4.44 -3.53 -6.30
C GLY A 67 5.55 -4.54 -6.59
N GLU A 68 6.30 -4.36 -7.68
CA GLU A 68 7.43 -5.23 -8.02
C GLU A 68 8.55 -5.16 -6.97
N VAL A 69 8.89 -3.96 -6.48
CA VAL A 69 9.89 -3.80 -5.42
C VAL A 69 9.40 -4.45 -4.13
N ALA A 70 8.15 -4.20 -3.72
CA ALA A 70 7.57 -4.77 -2.50
C ALA A 70 7.56 -6.31 -2.55
N LYS A 71 7.31 -6.89 -3.73
CA LYS A 71 7.44 -8.33 -3.97
C LYS A 71 8.86 -8.83 -3.73
N LEU A 72 9.89 -8.13 -4.22
CA LEU A 72 11.29 -8.52 -3.96
C LEU A 72 11.61 -8.51 -2.46
N PHE A 73 11.11 -7.53 -1.70
CA PHE A 73 11.27 -7.50 -0.25
C PHE A 73 10.55 -8.67 0.44
N SER A 74 9.31 -8.97 0.04
CA SER A 74 8.57 -10.14 0.57
C SER A 74 9.28 -11.46 0.24
N ASP A 75 9.83 -11.62 -0.96
CA ASP A 75 10.58 -12.82 -1.36
C ASP A 75 11.93 -12.94 -0.64
N ALA A 76 12.49 -11.81 -0.18
CA ALA A 76 13.63 -11.79 0.73
C ALA A 76 13.29 -12.22 2.17
N GLY A 77 12.01 -12.49 2.47
CA GLY A 77 11.54 -12.85 3.82
C GLY A 77 11.24 -11.63 4.70
N LEU A 78 11.20 -10.42 4.13
CA LEU A 78 10.94 -9.17 4.87
C LEU A 78 9.45 -8.82 4.86
N ILE A 79 8.98 -8.20 5.95
CA ILE A 79 7.67 -7.54 5.98
C ILE A 79 7.84 -6.15 5.37
N CYS A 80 7.37 -5.97 4.13
CA CYS A 80 7.45 -4.72 3.40
C CYS A 80 6.21 -3.86 3.66
N ILE A 81 6.38 -2.62 4.11
CA ILE A 81 5.27 -1.68 4.29
C ILE A 81 5.28 -0.69 3.12
N ALA A 82 4.30 -0.82 2.24
CA ALA A 82 4.08 0.11 1.13
C ALA A 82 2.98 1.11 1.53
N SER A 83 3.28 2.40 1.49
CA SER A 83 2.37 3.48 1.88
C SER A 83 2.22 4.45 0.72
N LEU A 84 1.06 4.42 0.06
CA LEU A 84 0.74 5.20 -1.14
C LEU A 84 -0.73 5.65 -1.10
N ILE A 85 -1.12 6.63 -1.90
CA ILE A 85 -2.57 6.88 -2.11
C ILE A 85 -3.17 5.70 -2.88
N SER A 86 -2.49 5.25 -3.94
CA SER A 86 -2.89 4.10 -4.77
C SER A 86 -4.39 4.11 -5.11
N PRO A 87 -4.89 5.17 -5.76
CA PRO A 87 -6.33 5.47 -5.83
C PRO A 87 -7.13 4.46 -6.66
N TYR A 88 -6.53 3.87 -7.68
CA TYR A 88 -7.20 2.99 -8.62
C TYR A 88 -7.17 1.54 -8.12
N ARG A 89 -8.34 0.90 -8.06
CA ARG A 89 -8.49 -0.46 -7.55
C ARG A 89 -7.76 -1.47 -8.42
N ASN A 90 -7.88 -1.34 -9.74
CA ASN A 90 -7.23 -2.25 -10.70
C ASN A 90 -5.71 -2.32 -10.50
N ASP A 91 -5.08 -1.21 -10.14
CA ASP A 91 -3.63 -1.17 -9.93
C ASP A 91 -3.24 -1.90 -8.63
N ARG A 92 -4.04 -1.75 -7.58
CA ARG A 92 -3.84 -2.51 -6.32
C ARG A 92 -4.12 -4.00 -6.51
N ASP A 93 -5.15 -4.35 -7.28
CA ASP A 93 -5.49 -5.74 -7.62
C ASP A 93 -4.38 -6.38 -8.46
N ALA A 94 -3.77 -5.63 -9.38
CA ALA A 94 -2.59 -6.08 -10.12
C ALA A 94 -1.40 -6.34 -9.16
N CYS A 95 -1.14 -5.44 -8.21
CA CYS A 95 -0.13 -5.67 -7.17
C CYS A 95 -0.43 -6.91 -6.32
N ARG A 96 -1.68 -7.10 -5.90
CA ARG A 96 -2.13 -8.28 -5.17
C ARG A 96 -1.90 -9.56 -5.97
N ALA A 97 -2.24 -9.57 -7.26
CA ALA A 97 -2.05 -10.74 -8.14
C ALA A 97 -0.58 -11.10 -8.40
N MET A 98 0.34 -10.13 -8.29
CA MET A 98 1.79 -10.39 -8.43
C MET A 98 2.37 -11.15 -7.23
N LEU A 99 1.72 -11.06 -6.07
CA LEU A 99 2.06 -11.74 -4.82
C LEU A 99 1.20 -13.01 -4.68
N GLN A 100 1.79 -14.09 -4.18
CA GLN A 100 1.03 -15.29 -3.87
C GLN A 100 0.20 -15.04 -2.59
N ASP A 101 -1.10 -15.34 -2.61
CA ASP A 101 -1.97 -15.38 -1.42
C ASP A 101 -1.34 -16.31 -0.36
N PRO A 102 -1.16 -15.91 0.92
CA PRO A 102 -1.69 -14.71 1.61
C PRO A 102 -0.73 -13.53 1.78
N ASN A 103 0.30 -13.38 0.95
CA ASN A 103 1.40 -12.45 1.21
C ASN A 103 1.11 -10.97 0.90
N PHE A 104 -0.12 -10.61 0.50
CA PHE A 104 -0.52 -9.22 0.27
C PHE A 104 -1.67 -8.85 1.22
N ILE A 105 -1.41 -7.88 2.09
CA ILE A 105 -2.30 -7.46 3.17
C ILE A 105 -2.65 -6.00 2.92
N GLU A 106 -3.85 -5.76 2.38
CA GLU A 106 -4.34 -4.43 2.08
C GLU A 106 -4.96 -3.80 3.33
N VAL A 107 -4.39 -2.67 3.74
CA VAL A 107 -4.83 -1.85 4.87
C VAL A 107 -5.53 -0.61 4.32
N PHE A 108 -6.85 -0.56 4.45
CA PHE A 108 -7.65 0.57 4.01
C PHE A 108 -7.80 1.60 5.13
N MET A 109 -7.19 2.77 4.92
CA MET A 109 -7.40 3.96 5.77
C MET A 109 -8.72 4.65 5.38
N ASN A 110 -9.84 4.10 5.83
CA ASN A 110 -11.19 4.56 5.56
C ASN A 110 -11.55 5.78 6.41
N MET A 111 -10.96 6.93 6.06
CA MET A 111 -11.29 8.23 6.65
C MET A 111 -12.17 9.02 5.68
N PRO A 112 -13.28 9.62 6.14
CA PRO A 112 -14.11 10.50 5.31
C PRO A 112 -13.29 11.64 4.69
N LEU A 113 -13.68 12.06 3.49
CA LEU A 113 -12.99 13.13 2.75
C LEU A 113 -12.97 14.43 3.57
N GLU A 114 -14.07 14.75 4.24
CA GLU A 114 -14.25 15.96 5.06
C GLU A 114 -13.25 15.99 6.22
N VAL A 115 -12.95 14.82 6.81
CA VAL A 115 -11.96 14.69 7.89
C VAL A 115 -10.55 14.89 7.34
N CYS A 116 -10.25 14.31 6.18
CA CYS A 116 -8.97 14.49 5.50
C CYS A 116 -8.74 15.96 5.09
N GLU A 117 -9.77 16.61 4.54
CA GLU A 117 -9.78 18.04 4.20
C GLU A 117 -9.67 18.93 5.43
N GLY A 118 -10.35 18.59 6.53
CA GLY A 118 -10.26 19.34 7.78
C GLY A 118 -8.87 19.29 8.39
N ARG A 119 -8.14 18.17 8.23
CA ARG A 119 -6.76 18.04 8.69
C ARG A 119 -5.79 18.86 7.84
N ASP A 120 -5.91 18.78 6.51
CA ASP A 120 -5.06 19.38 5.48
C ASP A 120 -3.66 19.84 5.95
N PRO A 121 -2.82 18.93 6.49
CA PRO A 121 -1.59 19.32 7.20
C PRO A 121 -0.56 19.97 6.28
N LYS A 122 -0.73 19.80 4.97
CA LYS A 122 0.16 20.30 3.92
C LYS A 122 -0.44 21.45 3.11
N GLY A 123 -1.70 21.83 3.36
CA GLY A 123 -2.39 22.82 2.54
C GLY A 123 -2.77 22.32 1.13
N LEU A 124 -2.65 21.02 0.85
CA LEU A 124 -2.85 20.46 -0.49
C LEU A 124 -4.33 20.50 -0.88
N TYR A 125 -5.24 20.23 0.06
CA TYR A 125 -6.67 20.31 -0.21
C TYR A 125 -7.10 21.75 -0.50
N LYS A 126 -6.58 22.73 0.26
CA LYS A 126 -6.80 24.16 -0.04
C LYS A 126 -6.32 24.55 -1.44
N LEU A 127 -5.14 24.08 -1.84
CA LEU A 127 -4.59 24.36 -3.18
C LEU A 127 -5.42 23.70 -4.29
N ALA A 128 -5.86 22.45 -4.09
CA ALA A 128 -6.74 21.74 -5.03
C ALA A 128 -8.10 22.43 -5.17
N ARG A 129 -8.75 22.79 -4.06
CA ARG A 129 -10.03 23.54 -4.04
C ARG A 129 -9.90 24.91 -4.71
N ALA A 130 -8.73 25.55 -4.61
CA ALA A 130 -8.42 26.80 -5.31
C ALA A 130 -8.05 26.62 -6.79
N GLY A 131 -8.10 25.40 -7.34
CA GLY A 131 -7.76 25.09 -8.73
C GLY A 131 -6.26 25.19 -9.07
N LYS A 132 -5.39 25.31 -8.05
CA LYS A 132 -3.93 25.40 -8.22
C LYS A 132 -3.27 24.04 -8.41
N ILE A 133 -3.93 22.97 -7.99
CA ILE A 133 -3.54 21.58 -8.22
C ILE A 133 -4.69 20.92 -8.98
N LYS A 134 -4.35 20.23 -10.08
CA LYS A 134 -5.28 19.42 -10.87
C LYS A 134 -5.00 17.93 -10.64
N GLY A 135 -5.99 17.07 -10.85
CA GLY A 135 -5.86 15.62 -10.68
C GLY A 135 -5.63 15.20 -9.23
N PHE A 136 -6.16 15.97 -8.29
CA PHE A 136 -6.06 15.70 -6.87
C PHE A 136 -7.11 14.68 -6.42
N THR A 137 -6.62 13.55 -5.92
CA THR A 137 -7.46 12.42 -5.51
C THR A 137 -8.47 12.81 -4.43
N GLY A 138 -9.73 12.49 -4.67
CA GLY A 138 -10.88 12.83 -3.83
C GLY A 138 -11.51 14.19 -4.13
N ILE A 139 -10.92 15.00 -5.02
CA ILE A 139 -11.46 16.31 -5.43
C ILE A 139 -11.84 16.29 -6.91
N ASP A 140 -10.86 16.15 -7.81
CA ASP A 140 -11.04 16.13 -9.26
C ASP A 140 -10.45 14.88 -9.94
N ASP A 141 -9.90 13.95 -9.15
CA ASP A 141 -9.50 12.59 -9.55
C ASP A 141 -10.13 11.57 -8.57
N PRO A 142 -10.64 10.40 -9.03
CA PRO A 142 -11.36 9.48 -8.16
C PRO A 142 -10.44 8.75 -7.17
N TYR A 143 -11.01 8.38 -6.02
CA TYR A 143 -10.44 7.36 -5.14
C TYR A 143 -11.39 6.16 -5.11
N GLU A 144 -10.91 5.00 -5.54
CA GLU A 144 -11.70 3.77 -5.60
C GLU A 144 -11.41 2.93 -4.35
N PRO A 145 -12.27 2.92 -3.33
CA PRO A 145 -12.01 2.17 -2.11
C PRO A 145 -11.89 0.66 -2.40
N PRO A 146 -11.06 -0.07 -1.62
CA PRO A 146 -11.00 -1.53 -1.70
C PRO A 146 -12.36 -2.16 -1.41
N LEU A 147 -12.70 -3.24 -2.12
CA LEU A 147 -13.93 -3.99 -1.86
C LEU A 147 -13.74 -5.08 -0.81
N ASN A 148 -12.53 -5.67 -0.75
CA ASN A 148 -12.20 -6.80 0.11
C ASN A 148 -10.79 -6.60 0.71
N CYS A 149 -10.59 -5.55 1.51
CA CYS A 149 -9.33 -5.35 2.23
C CYS A 149 -9.24 -6.25 3.45
N GLU A 150 -8.03 -6.69 3.80
CA GLU A 150 -7.75 -7.49 5.00
C GLU A 150 -7.97 -6.70 6.30
N ILE A 151 -7.63 -5.41 6.28
CA ILE A 151 -7.73 -4.54 7.46
C ILE A 151 -8.38 -3.22 7.06
N GLU A 152 -9.50 -2.89 7.70
CA GLU A 152 -10.14 -1.58 7.60
C GLU A 152 -9.86 -0.76 8.87
N ILE A 153 -9.30 0.44 8.70
CA ILE A 153 -9.09 1.42 9.76
C ILE A 153 -10.02 2.60 9.50
N LYS A 154 -10.96 2.83 10.41
CA LYS A 154 -11.97 3.89 10.33
C LYS A 154 -12.17 4.61 11.65
N GLN A 155 -12.89 5.73 11.60
CA GLN A 155 -13.34 6.41 12.81
C GLN A 155 -14.30 5.51 13.61
N LYS A 156 -14.22 5.62 14.94
CA LYS A 156 -15.20 5.05 15.87
C LYS A 156 -15.84 6.21 16.61
N ASP A 157 -17.17 6.33 16.51
CA ASP A 157 -17.94 7.41 17.13
C ASP A 157 -17.41 8.82 16.80
N GLY A 158 -16.99 9.02 15.54
CA GLY A 158 -16.40 10.28 15.05
C GLY A 158 -14.96 10.54 15.49
N VAL A 159 -14.38 9.67 16.32
CA VAL A 159 -13.00 9.78 16.79
C VAL A 159 -12.09 8.93 15.92
N CYS A 160 -10.96 9.50 15.53
CA CYS A 160 -9.94 8.78 14.78
C CYS A 160 -9.09 7.97 15.77
N PRO A 161 -8.81 6.69 15.51
CA PRO A 161 -7.96 5.90 16.40
C PRO A 161 -6.57 6.54 16.51
N ALA A 162 -5.89 6.30 17.62
CA ALA A 162 -4.51 6.75 17.77
C ALA A 162 -3.58 5.93 16.85
N PRO A 163 -2.46 6.49 16.36
CA PRO A 163 -1.51 5.74 15.53
C PRO A 163 -1.03 4.43 16.18
N SER A 164 -0.89 4.40 17.51
CA SER A 164 -0.55 3.19 18.26
C SER A 164 -1.64 2.12 18.17
N GLU A 165 -2.93 2.50 18.26
CA GLU A 165 -4.06 1.57 18.14
C GLU A 165 -4.17 1.00 16.73
N MET A 166 -3.95 1.84 15.72
CA MET A 166 -3.88 1.40 14.31
C MET A 166 -2.77 0.39 14.10
N ALA A 167 -1.57 0.67 14.65
CA ALA A 167 -0.43 -0.24 14.56
C ALA A 167 -0.70 -1.58 15.28
N VAL A 168 -1.32 -1.54 16.45
CA VAL A 168 -1.74 -2.76 17.18
C VAL A 168 -2.67 -3.60 16.33
N GLN A 169 -3.66 -3.01 15.65
CA GLN A 169 -4.57 -3.75 14.77
C GLN A 169 -3.83 -4.49 13.65
N VAL A 170 -2.84 -3.84 13.03
CA VAL A 170 -2.01 -4.46 11.98
C VAL A 170 -1.13 -5.57 12.55
N ILE A 171 -0.46 -5.34 13.67
CA ILE A 171 0.41 -6.33 14.33
C ILE A 171 -0.42 -7.56 14.75
N SER A 172 -1.60 -7.37 15.35
CA SER A 172 -2.48 -8.47 15.73
C SER A 172 -2.91 -9.31 14.54
N TYR A 173 -3.19 -8.69 13.39
CA TYR A 173 -3.50 -9.43 12.16
C TYR A 173 -2.29 -10.24 11.66
N LEU A 174 -1.10 -9.64 11.65
CA LEU A 174 0.14 -10.31 11.24
C LEU A 174 0.45 -11.53 12.12
N ASP A 175 0.26 -11.39 13.43
CA ASP A 175 0.46 -12.46 14.40
C ASP A 175 -0.54 -13.60 14.19
N GLN A 176 -1.84 -13.27 14.07
CA GLN A 176 -2.91 -14.25 13.83
C GLN A 176 -2.72 -15.04 12.52
N LYS A 177 -2.11 -14.42 11.51
CA LYS A 177 -1.80 -15.06 10.23
C LYS A 177 -0.44 -15.76 10.20
N GLY A 178 0.33 -15.71 11.29
CA GLY A 178 1.61 -16.39 11.42
C GLY A 178 2.76 -15.72 10.67
N PHE A 179 2.66 -14.42 10.36
CA PHE A 179 3.76 -13.70 9.70
C PHE A 179 4.92 -13.35 10.64
N LEU A 180 4.67 -13.30 11.96
CA LEU A 180 5.66 -12.91 12.96
C LEU A 180 6.53 -14.05 13.48
N GLN A 181 6.36 -15.27 12.96
CA GLN A 181 7.16 -16.45 13.30
C GLN A 181 7.37 -17.30 12.04
N ALA A 182 8.57 -17.86 11.87
CA ALA A 182 8.80 -18.82 10.79
C ALA A 182 8.25 -20.21 11.17
N GLN A 183 7.70 -20.93 10.18
CA GLN A 183 7.34 -22.35 10.29
C GLN A 183 8.51 -23.26 9.90
#